data_AF-A0A933WE73-F1
#
_entry.id   AF-A0A933WE73-F1
#
_cell.length_a   1.000
_cell.length_b   1.000
_cell.length_c   1.000
_cell.angle_alpha   90.00
_cell.angle_beta   90.00
_cell.angle_gamma   90.00
#
_symmetry.space_group_name_H-M   'P 1'
#
loop_
_entity.id
_entity.type
_entity.pdbx_description
1 polymer ?
#
loop_
_entity_poly.entity_id
_entity_poly.type
_entity_poly.pdbx_seq_one_letter_code
_entity_poly.pdbx_strand_id
1 'polypeptide(L)'
;MMKALERLSERDRKVVYAGAAASLAIVLYFFVVEPLYYGWRGMDAEIARTAEHVARYKAAVAGTSNITAESARYDASYKQLMDSVFINETDALSAAQMTELVRAKAQASGIAISSSKTEKVEPGAGFRSINVSVLFNAPLTALSAFLREIQNDQKKLLIREVKIAAQKEEYGDQQEEVLSVRMTVTGLRFVPNAKEMQ
;
A
#
# COMPACT_ATOMS: atom_id res chain seq x y z
N MET A 1 -21.79 77.35 -32.87
CA MET A 1 -22.80 76.50 -33.55
C MET A 1 -24.23 76.72 -32.99
N MET A 2 -24.58 77.93 -32.52
CA MET A 2 -25.93 78.26 -32.00
C MET A 2 -26.68 79.32 -32.84
N LYS A 3 -26.06 79.92 -33.87
CA LYS A 3 -26.66 81.00 -34.69
C LYS A 3 -27.43 80.54 -35.94
N ALA A 4 -27.48 79.23 -36.22
CA ALA A 4 -28.17 78.71 -37.40
C ALA A 4 -29.64 78.31 -37.13
N LEU A 5 -30.08 78.32 -35.87
CA LEU A 5 -31.39 77.82 -35.44
C LEU A 5 -32.50 78.89 -35.39
N GLU A 6 -32.18 80.17 -35.61
CA GLU A 6 -33.15 81.29 -35.53
C GLU A 6 -33.86 81.61 -36.86
N ARG A 7 -33.54 80.91 -37.96
CA ARG A 7 -34.17 81.13 -39.28
C ARG A 7 -35.10 80.01 -39.74
N LEU A 8 -35.38 79.02 -38.90
CA LEU A 8 -36.20 77.86 -39.27
C LEU A 8 -37.62 77.95 -38.69
N SER A 9 -38.60 77.69 -39.54
CA SER A 9 -40.03 77.58 -39.18
C SER A 9 -40.24 76.54 -38.08
N GLU A 10 -41.25 76.71 -37.23
CA GLU A 10 -41.52 75.84 -36.08
C GLU A 10 -41.63 74.34 -36.44
N ARG A 11 -42.01 74.03 -37.69
CA ARG A 11 -42.08 72.66 -38.21
C ARG A 11 -40.70 72.03 -38.42
N ASP A 12 -39.73 72.77 -38.96
CA ASP A 12 -38.40 72.25 -39.26
C ASP A 12 -37.60 72.00 -37.99
N ARG A 13 -37.81 72.83 -36.96
CA ARG A 13 -37.19 72.65 -35.65
C ARG A 13 -37.62 71.34 -34.99
N LYS A 14 -38.88 70.92 -35.14
CA LYS A 14 -39.37 69.62 -34.63
C LYS A 14 -38.71 68.43 -35.34
N VAL A 15 -38.51 68.52 -36.66
CA VAL A 15 -37.86 67.47 -37.44
C VAL A 15 -36.39 67.34 -37.06
N VAL A 16 -35.68 68.47 -36.87
CA VAL A 16 -34.28 68.45 -36.43
C VAL A 16 -34.13 67.86 -35.02
N TYR A 17 -35.01 68.21 -34.07
CA TYR A 17 -34.98 67.60 -32.74
C TYR A 17 -35.33 66.12 -32.75
N ALA A 18 -36.32 65.70 -33.56
CA ALA A 18 -36.67 64.29 -33.71
C ALA A 18 -35.50 63.49 -34.32
N GLY A 19 -34.83 64.05 -35.33
CA GLY A 19 -33.62 63.47 -35.92
C GLY A 19 -32.50 63.34 -34.91
N ALA A 20 -32.21 64.41 -34.16
CA ALA A 20 -31.17 64.40 -33.13
C ALA A 20 -31.48 63.41 -32.00
N ALA A 21 -32.74 63.30 -31.58
CA ALA A 21 -33.17 62.33 -30.57
C ALA A 21 -33.05 60.88 -31.06
N ALA A 22 -33.43 60.61 -32.32
CA ALA A 22 -33.27 59.29 -32.93
C ALA A 22 -31.79 58.90 -33.06
N SER A 23 -30.94 59.83 -33.51
CA SER A 23 -29.49 59.60 -33.58
C SER A 23 -28.90 59.32 -32.19
N LEU A 24 -29.31 60.08 -31.17
CA LEU A 24 -28.84 59.88 -29.81
C LEU A 24 -29.27 58.51 -29.25
N ALA A 25 -30.50 58.07 -29.54
CA ALA A 25 -31.01 56.77 -29.13
C ALA A 25 -30.22 55.60 -29.76
N ILE A 26 -29.85 55.72 -31.04
CA ILE A 26 -29.03 54.72 -31.73
C ILE A 26 -27.64 54.64 -31.10
N VAL A 27 -27.00 55.79 -30.83
CA VAL A 27 -25.67 55.82 -30.19
C VAL A 27 -25.72 55.19 -28.79
N LEU A 28 -26.74 55.52 -27.99
CA LEU A 28 -26.94 54.91 -26.66
C LEU A 28 -27.12 53.40 -26.73
N TYR A 29 -27.87 52.89 -27.71
CA TYR A 29 -28.07 51.46 -27.89
C TYR A 29 -26.75 50.72 -28.14
N PHE A 30 -25.94 51.19 -29.09
CA PHE A 30 -24.65 50.56 -29.41
C PHE A 30 -23.60 50.75 -28.30
N PHE A 31 -23.53 51.91 -27.64
CA PHE A 31 -22.50 52.17 -26.63
C PHE A 31 -22.83 51.70 -25.22
N VAL A 32 -24.08 51.39 -24.89
CA VAL A 32 -24.47 50.97 -23.54
C VAL A 32 -24.99 49.54 -23.53
N VAL A 33 -25.92 49.19 -24.43
CA VAL A 33 -26.59 47.88 -24.38
C VAL A 33 -25.65 46.77 -24.87
N GLU A 34 -24.94 47.01 -25.96
CA GLU A 34 -24.00 46.03 -26.54
C GLU A 34 -22.83 45.66 -25.59
N PRO A 35 -22.07 46.62 -25.01
CA PRO A 35 -20.98 46.26 -24.10
C PRO A 35 -21.45 45.58 -22.81
N LEU A 36 -22.65 45.91 -22.31
CA LEU A 36 -23.23 45.22 -21.14
C LEU A 36 -23.57 43.75 -21.46
N TYR A 37 -24.09 43.47 -22.66
CA TYR A 37 -24.46 42.11 -23.06
C TYR A 37 -23.22 41.22 -23.32
N TYR A 38 -22.17 41.78 -23.92
CA TYR A 38 -20.91 41.06 -24.14
C TYR A 38 -20.10 40.87 -22.85
N GLY A 39 -20.14 41.83 -21.92
CA GLY A 39 -19.47 41.72 -20.62
C GLY A 39 -20.00 40.56 -19.77
N TRP A 40 -21.32 40.29 -19.82
CA TRP A 40 -21.93 39.21 -19.03
C TRP A 40 -21.61 37.80 -19.56
N ARG A 41 -21.51 37.60 -20.88
CA ARG A 41 -21.11 36.29 -21.45
C ARG A 41 -19.63 35.95 -21.26
N GLY A 42 -18.76 36.95 -21.06
CA GLY A 42 -17.34 36.73 -20.80
C GLY A 42 -17.06 36.11 -19.42
N MET A 43 -17.84 36.50 -18.40
CA MET A 43 -17.62 36.07 -17.02
C MET A 43 -17.96 34.59 -16.78
N ASP A 44 -19.01 34.06 -17.42
CA ASP A 44 -19.39 32.64 -17.28
C ASP A 44 -18.34 31.69 -17.87
N ALA A 45 -17.69 32.08 -18.96
CA ALA A 45 -16.64 31.28 -19.60
C ALA A 45 -15.36 31.22 -18.73
N GLU A 46 -15.07 32.29 -18.00
CA GLU A 46 -13.92 32.38 -17.11
C GLU A 46 -14.15 31.58 -15.82
N ILE A 47 -15.37 31.64 -15.26
CA ILE A 47 -15.79 30.81 -14.11
C ILE A 47 -15.71 29.32 -14.45
N ALA A 48 -16.18 28.92 -15.63
CA ALA A 48 -16.12 27.53 -16.08
C ALA A 48 -14.67 27.02 -16.23
N ARG A 49 -13.76 27.84 -16.79
CA ARG A 49 -12.33 27.49 -16.88
C ARG A 49 -11.67 27.34 -15.52
N THR A 50 -11.91 28.28 -14.60
CA THR A 50 -11.30 28.22 -13.26
C THR A 50 -11.79 26.99 -12.49
N ALA A 51 -13.07 26.64 -12.60
CA ALA A 51 -13.63 25.44 -11.98
C ALA A 51 -12.98 24.15 -12.54
N GLU A 52 -12.77 24.08 -13.86
CA GLU A 52 -12.10 22.95 -14.49
C GLU A 52 -10.65 22.80 -14.02
N HIS A 53 -9.90 23.91 -13.92
CA HIS A 53 -8.53 23.88 -13.39
C HIS A 53 -8.49 23.39 -11.94
N VAL A 54 -9.37 23.90 -11.06
CA VAL A 54 -9.44 23.48 -9.66
C VAL A 54 -9.79 21.99 -9.56
N ALA A 55 -10.71 21.48 -10.40
CA ALA A 55 -11.05 20.06 -10.44
C ALA A 55 -9.85 19.19 -10.86
N ARG A 56 -9.09 19.60 -11.89
CA ARG A 56 -7.88 18.89 -12.34
C ARG A 56 -6.79 18.88 -11.26
N TYR A 57 -6.55 20.00 -10.57
CA TYR A 57 -5.58 20.05 -9.47
C TYR A 57 -6.01 19.18 -8.28
N LYS A 58 -7.30 19.18 -7.91
CA LYS A 58 -7.82 18.29 -6.86
C LYS A 58 -7.67 16.82 -7.23
N ALA A 59 -7.93 16.45 -8.48
CA ALA A 59 -7.74 15.09 -8.97
C ALA A 59 -6.27 14.66 -8.95
N ALA A 60 -5.34 15.55 -9.34
CA ALA A 60 -3.90 15.29 -9.27
C ALA A 60 -3.41 15.10 -7.83
N VAL A 61 -3.85 15.95 -6.89
CA VAL A 61 -3.51 15.84 -5.46
C VAL A 61 -4.10 14.57 -4.83
N ALA A 62 -5.33 14.19 -5.18
CA ALA A 62 -5.95 12.94 -4.73
C ALA A 62 -5.18 11.71 -5.27
N GLY A 63 -4.70 11.78 -6.52
CA GLY A 63 -3.82 10.76 -7.10
C GLY A 63 -2.50 10.61 -6.34
N THR A 64 -1.89 11.72 -5.92
CA THR A 64 -0.66 11.70 -5.09
C THR A 64 -0.91 11.12 -3.69
N SER A 65 -2.04 11.44 -3.06
CA SER A 65 -2.41 10.85 -1.76
C SER A 65 -2.56 9.33 -1.84
N ASN A 66 -3.11 8.81 -2.93
CA ASN A 66 -3.22 7.38 -3.16
C ASN A 66 -1.85 6.73 -3.35
N ILE A 67 -0.94 7.37 -4.10
CA ILE A 67 0.44 6.89 -4.28
C ILE A 67 1.19 6.84 -2.95
N THR A 68 1.07 7.88 -2.10
CA THR A 68 1.73 7.89 -0.78
C THR A 68 1.17 6.82 0.16
N ALA A 69 -0.13 6.57 0.12
CA ALA A 69 -0.76 5.52 0.91
C ALA A 69 -0.38 4.12 0.40
N GLU A 70 -0.21 3.96 -0.92
CA GLU A 70 0.28 2.73 -1.51
C GLU A 70 1.74 2.47 -1.15
N SER A 71 2.62 3.48 -1.27
CA SER A 71 4.02 3.38 -0.84
C SER A 71 4.15 3.04 0.64
N ALA A 72 3.36 3.66 1.52
CA ALA A 72 3.37 3.33 2.95
C ALA A 72 2.92 1.88 3.22
N ARG A 73 1.96 1.35 2.45
CA ARG A 73 1.54 -0.06 2.53
C ARG A 73 2.61 -1.01 2.03
N TYR A 74 3.30 -0.67 0.93
CA TYR A 74 4.43 -1.45 0.44
C TYR A 74 5.59 -1.45 1.44
N ASP A 75 5.96 -0.31 2.01
CA ASP A 75 7.00 -0.20 3.03
C ASP A 75 6.67 -1.01 4.29
N ALA A 76 5.42 -0.94 4.75
CA ALA A 76 4.96 -1.73 5.89
C ALA A 76 5.01 -3.24 5.59
N SER A 77 4.56 -3.64 4.41
CA SER A 77 4.60 -5.04 3.97
C SER A 77 6.02 -5.55 3.78
N TYR A 78 6.92 -4.71 3.27
CA TYR A 78 8.34 -5.01 3.10
C TYR A 78 9.04 -5.17 4.45
N LYS A 79 8.79 -4.26 5.41
CA LYS A 79 9.30 -4.40 6.78
C LYS A 79 8.81 -5.67 7.44
N GLN A 80 7.51 -5.97 7.37
CA GLN A 80 6.95 -7.21 7.89
C GLN A 80 7.59 -8.45 7.24
N LEU A 81 7.86 -8.41 5.93
CA LEU A 81 8.54 -9.50 5.24
C LEU A 81 9.98 -9.65 5.73
N MET A 82 10.73 -8.57 5.83
CA MET A 82 12.12 -8.57 6.32
C MET A 82 12.23 -9.03 7.78
N ASP A 83 11.30 -8.61 8.62
CA ASP A 83 11.21 -9.06 10.01
C ASP A 83 10.90 -10.56 10.10
N SER A 84 10.18 -11.11 9.13
CA SER A 84 9.80 -12.52 9.10
C SER A 84 10.88 -13.47 8.58
N VAL A 85 11.97 -12.96 7.99
CA VAL A 85 13.06 -13.75 7.42
C VAL A 85 14.35 -13.62 8.24
N PHE A 86 15.29 -14.54 8.03
CA PHE A 86 16.63 -14.47 8.59
C PHE A 86 17.50 -13.52 7.75
N ILE A 87 18.13 -12.55 8.40
CA ILE A 87 19.05 -11.58 7.78
C ILE A 87 20.40 -11.78 8.46
N ASN A 88 21.14 -12.80 8.04
CA ASN A 88 22.52 -13.00 8.48
C ASN A 88 23.44 -13.08 7.27
N GLU A 89 24.74 -12.84 7.50
CA GLU A 89 25.75 -12.83 6.45
C GLU A 89 25.92 -14.21 5.78
N THR A 90 25.89 -15.27 6.59
CA THR A 90 26.14 -16.64 6.13
C THR A 90 24.94 -17.57 6.35
N ASP A 91 24.86 -18.61 5.53
CA ASP A 91 23.83 -19.64 5.69
C ASP A 91 24.05 -20.42 7.00
N ALA A 92 25.31 -20.65 7.39
CA ALA A 92 25.66 -21.33 8.63
C ALA A 92 25.16 -20.57 9.87
N LEU A 93 25.32 -19.24 9.89
CA LEU A 93 24.83 -18.42 11.00
C LEU A 93 23.30 -18.43 11.09
N SER A 94 22.62 -18.36 9.96
CA SER A 94 21.16 -18.45 9.92
C SER A 94 20.65 -19.83 10.35
N ALA A 95 21.35 -20.91 9.98
CA ALA A 95 21.02 -22.25 10.42
C ALA A 95 21.24 -22.45 11.93
N ALA A 96 22.30 -21.88 12.49
CA ALA A 96 22.56 -21.90 13.93
C ALA A 96 21.45 -21.15 14.68
N GLN A 97 21.13 -19.92 14.26
CA GLN A 97 20.06 -19.12 14.86
C GLN A 97 18.70 -19.82 14.76
N MET A 98 18.38 -20.43 13.62
CA MET A 98 17.15 -21.19 13.43
C MET A 98 17.11 -22.43 14.34
N THR A 99 18.23 -23.15 14.48
CA THR A 99 18.31 -24.31 15.38
C THR A 99 18.11 -23.91 16.84
N GLU A 100 18.69 -22.78 17.26
CA GLU A 100 18.52 -22.22 18.59
C GLU A 100 17.07 -21.79 18.84
N LEU A 101 16.46 -21.08 17.88
CA LEU A 101 15.06 -20.67 17.94
C LEU A 101 14.12 -21.88 18.09
N VAL A 102 14.28 -22.90 17.24
CA VAL A 102 13.47 -24.13 17.31
C VAL A 102 13.66 -24.84 18.65
N ARG A 103 14.89 -24.88 19.18
CA ARG A 103 15.18 -25.47 20.49
C ARG A 103 14.53 -24.71 21.63
N ALA A 104 14.60 -23.37 21.62
CA ALA A 104 13.97 -22.53 22.64
C ALA A 104 12.44 -22.71 22.64
N LYS A 105 11.81 -22.77 21.46
CA LYS A 105 10.36 -23.02 21.31
C LYS A 105 9.96 -24.40 21.80
N ALA A 106 10.75 -25.43 21.48
CA ALA A 106 10.53 -26.79 21.97
C ALA A 106 10.60 -26.83 23.50
N GLN A 107 11.62 -26.22 24.10
CA GLN A 107 11.78 -26.15 25.56
C GLN A 107 10.63 -25.41 26.23
N ALA A 108 10.19 -24.28 25.68
CA ALA A 108 9.02 -23.54 26.17
C ALA A 108 7.73 -24.38 26.15
N SER A 109 7.66 -25.38 25.27
CA SER A 109 6.55 -26.32 25.15
C SER A 109 6.74 -27.62 25.94
N GLY A 110 7.80 -27.71 26.76
CA GLY A 110 8.11 -28.91 27.55
C GLY A 110 8.75 -30.05 26.76
N ILE A 111 9.28 -29.77 25.56
CA ILE A 111 9.90 -30.77 24.68
C ILE A 111 11.42 -30.67 24.76
N ALA A 112 12.07 -31.81 25.03
CA ALA A 112 13.51 -31.97 24.92
C ALA A 112 13.89 -32.53 23.54
N ILE A 113 14.64 -31.75 22.74
CA ILE A 113 15.12 -32.19 21.43
C ILE A 113 16.26 -33.20 21.61
N SER A 114 16.06 -34.43 21.13
CA SER A 114 17.05 -35.51 21.17
C SER A 114 18.15 -35.32 20.12
N SER A 115 17.79 -34.84 18.92
CA SER A 115 18.73 -34.57 17.85
C SER A 115 18.26 -33.41 16.98
N SER A 116 19.19 -32.60 16.52
CA SER A 116 18.96 -31.53 15.54
C SER A 116 20.04 -31.59 14.47
N LYS A 117 19.63 -31.59 13.19
CA LYS A 117 20.54 -31.61 12.05
C LYS A 117 20.13 -30.55 11.05
N THR A 118 21.06 -29.65 10.74
CA THR A 118 20.93 -28.72 9.61
C THR A 118 21.12 -29.50 8.31
N GLU A 119 20.19 -29.32 7.37
CA GLU A 119 20.27 -29.92 6.05
C GLU A 119 20.91 -28.97 5.03
N LYS A 120 21.04 -29.43 3.78
CA LYS A 120 21.57 -28.59 2.72
C LYS A 120 20.63 -27.42 2.46
N VAL A 121 21.23 -26.24 2.30
CA VAL A 121 20.52 -25.01 1.96
C VAL A 121 20.06 -25.11 0.52
N GLU A 122 18.77 -24.87 0.29
CA GLU A 122 18.19 -24.89 -1.05
C GLU A 122 18.14 -23.46 -1.61
N PRO A 123 18.73 -23.21 -2.80
CA PRO A 123 18.72 -21.89 -3.41
C PRO A 123 17.33 -21.54 -3.96
N GLY A 124 16.93 -20.28 -3.81
CA GLY A 124 15.74 -19.69 -4.42
C GLY A 124 16.04 -18.30 -5.02
N ALA A 125 15.07 -17.70 -5.70
CA ALA A 125 15.20 -16.36 -6.27
C ALA A 125 15.14 -15.30 -5.14
N GLY A 126 16.29 -14.74 -4.76
CA GLY A 126 16.40 -13.71 -3.71
C GLY A 126 16.31 -14.23 -2.26
N PHE A 127 15.98 -15.51 -2.08
CA PHE A 127 15.93 -16.17 -0.78
C PHE A 127 16.64 -17.52 -0.81
N ARG A 128 17.15 -17.96 0.34
CA ARG A 128 17.68 -19.31 0.55
C ARG A 128 16.86 -20.02 1.63
N SER A 129 16.45 -21.24 1.34
CA SER A 129 15.70 -22.06 2.28
C SER A 129 16.67 -22.85 3.16
N ILE A 130 16.53 -22.66 4.47
CA ILE A 130 17.33 -23.34 5.49
C ILE A 130 16.43 -24.36 6.15
N ASN A 131 16.86 -25.62 6.09
CA ASN A 131 16.11 -26.74 6.62
C ASN A 131 16.80 -27.28 7.87
N VAL A 132 16.05 -27.43 8.96
CA VAL A 132 16.50 -28.02 10.22
C VAL A 132 15.59 -29.19 10.57
N SER A 133 16.18 -30.37 10.59
CA SER A 133 15.51 -31.60 10.99
C SER A 133 15.73 -31.84 12.49
N VAL A 134 14.64 -32.00 13.23
CA VAL A 134 14.64 -32.27 14.66
C VAL A 134 13.98 -33.61 14.96
N LEU A 135 14.51 -34.30 15.97
CA LEU A 135 13.97 -35.53 16.53
C LEU A 135 13.74 -35.34 18.02
N PHE A 136 12.55 -35.67 18.49
CA PHE A 136 12.20 -35.60 19.91
C PHE A 136 11.09 -36.60 20.24
N ASN A 137 10.92 -36.87 21.53
CA ASN A 137 9.80 -37.61 22.06
C ASN A 137 8.96 -36.66 22.92
N ALA A 138 7.65 -36.65 22.72
CA ALA A 138 6.76 -35.75 23.45
C ALA A 138 5.33 -36.30 23.51
N PRO A 139 4.57 -36.01 24.59
CA PRO A 139 3.13 -36.25 24.60
C PRO A 139 2.44 -35.36 23.57
N LEU A 140 1.26 -35.78 23.10
CA LEU A 140 0.48 -35.05 22.09
C LEU A 140 0.17 -33.60 22.51
N THR A 141 -0.06 -33.38 23.80
CA THR A 141 -0.31 -32.06 24.40
C THR A 141 0.86 -31.10 24.17
N ALA A 142 2.08 -31.52 24.52
CA ALA A 142 3.32 -30.77 24.31
C ALA A 142 3.61 -30.55 22.81
N LEU A 143 3.41 -31.56 21.97
CA LEU A 143 3.54 -31.42 20.51
C LEU A 143 2.58 -30.34 19.98
N SER A 144 1.33 -30.33 20.42
CA SER A 144 0.35 -29.32 20.00
C SER A 144 0.76 -27.91 20.43
N ALA A 145 1.34 -27.76 21.63
CA ALA A 145 1.84 -26.49 22.13
C ALA A 145 3.03 -26.01 21.29
N PHE A 146 3.95 -26.91 20.96
CA PHE A 146 5.11 -26.61 20.13
C PHE A 146 4.73 -26.19 18.71
N LEU A 147 3.77 -26.87 18.09
CA LEU A 147 3.27 -26.47 16.76
C LEU A 147 2.65 -25.07 16.78
N ARG A 148 1.89 -24.73 17.85
CA ARG A 148 1.35 -23.38 18.04
C ARG A 148 2.46 -22.34 18.22
N GLU A 149 3.48 -22.66 19.01
CA GLU A 149 4.63 -21.78 19.26
C GLU A 149 5.46 -21.50 18.00
N ILE A 150 5.63 -22.50 17.12
CA ILE A 150 6.28 -22.33 15.82
C ILE A 150 5.41 -21.47 14.88
N GLN A 151 4.11 -21.72 14.84
CA GLN A 151 3.19 -21.00 13.93
C GLN A 151 3.01 -19.53 14.30
N ASN A 152 3.06 -19.20 15.60
CA ASN A 152 2.87 -17.85 16.12
C ASN A 152 4.17 -17.05 16.24
N ASP A 153 5.30 -17.57 15.76
CA ASP A 153 6.57 -16.85 15.84
C ASP A 153 6.64 -15.67 14.87
N GLN A 154 7.45 -14.66 15.22
CA GLN A 154 7.69 -13.52 14.36
C GLN A 154 8.42 -13.94 13.07
N LYS A 155 9.28 -14.97 13.14
CA LYS A 155 9.93 -15.56 11.97
C LYS A 155 8.97 -16.54 11.30
N LYS A 156 8.83 -16.43 9.96
CA LYS A 156 8.07 -17.39 9.16
C LYS A 156 8.83 -18.71 9.09
N LEU A 157 8.51 -19.59 10.03
CA LEU A 157 8.93 -20.98 10.04
C LEU A 157 7.84 -21.83 9.40
N LEU A 158 8.22 -22.67 8.45
CA LEU A 158 7.33 -23.60 7.75
C LEU A 158 7.69 -25.01 8.17
N ILE A 159 6.69 -25.86 8.35
CA ILE A 159 6.91 -27.28 8.61
C ILE A 159 6.83 -28.01 7.28
N ARG A 160 7.96 -28.56 6.82
CA ARG A 160 8.06 -29.23 5.52
C ARG A 160 7.62 -30.69 5.60
N GLU A 161 8.04 -31.39 6.65
CA GLU A 161 7.74 -32.80 6.84
C GLU A 161 7.58 -33.11 8.33
N VAL A 162 6.62 -33.96 8.67
CA VAL A 162 6.42 -34.49 10.02
C VAL A 162 6.19 -35.99 9.92
N LYS A 163 6.94 -36.76 10.71
CA LYS A 163 6.71 -38.20 10.94
C LYS A 163 6.47 -38.40 12.41
N ILE A 164 5.33 -38.95 12.74
CA ILE A 164 4.90 -39.26 14.10
C ILE A 164 4.78 -40.77 14.20
N ALA A 165 5.40 -41.36 15.21
CA ALA A 165 5.26 -42.77 15.53
C ALA A 165 4.94 -42.91 17.02
N ALA A 166 3.92 -43.71 17.34
CA ALA A 166 3.70 -44.15 18.71
C ALA A 166 4.88 -45.00 19.17
N GLN A 167 5.34 -44.82 20.41
CA GLN A 167 6.29 -45.76 21.00
C GLN A 167 5.53 -47.05 21.37
N LYS A 168 6.14 -48.20 21.11
CA LYS A 168 5.56 -49.52 21.43
C LYS A 168 5.78 -49.88 22.90
N GLU A 169 5.42 -49.00 23.81
CA GLU A 169 5.38 -49.32 25.23
C GLU A 169 3.93 -49.60 25.63
N GLU A 170 3.70 -50.63 26.45
CA GLU A 170 2.39 -50.86 27.07
C GLU A 170 2.13 -49.71 28.03
N TYR A 171 1.44 -48.69 27.55
CA TYR A 171 0.93 -47.61 28.38
C TYR A 171 -0.18 -48.17 29.27
N GLY A 172 -0.01 -48.10 30.59
CA GLY A 172 -1.12 -48.30 31.51
C GLY A 172 -2.14 -47.17 31.37
N ASP A 173 -3.40 -47.39 31.77
CA ASP A 173 -4.53 -46.43 31.66
C ASP A 173 -4.27 -45.01 32.23
N GLN A 174 -3.17 -44.79 32.96
CA GLN A 174 -2.80 -43.53 33.60
C GLN A 174 -1.54 -42.85 33.02
N GLN A 175 -0.88 -43.41 32.01
CA GLN A 175 0.30 -42.81 31.39
C GLN A 175 -0.05 -42.13 30.07
N GLU A 176 0.42 -40.90 29.88
CA GLU A 176 0.26 -40.21 28.60
C GLU A 176 1.08 -40.90 27.51
N GLU A 177 0.44 -41.18 26.37
CA GLU A 177 1.11 -41.74 25.20
C GLU A 177 2.21 -40.78 24.70
N VAL A 178 3.44 -41.30 24.62
CA VAL A 178 4.60 -40.54 24.15
C VAL A 178 4.83 -40.84 22.68
N LEU A 179 4.83 -39.78 21.87
CA LEU A 179 5.04 -39.85 20.44
C LEU A 179 6.50 -39.59 20.11
N SER A 180 7.10 -40.41 19.25
CA SER A 180 8.37 -40.10 18.62
C SER A 180 8.14 -39.32 17.34
N VAL A 181 8.68 -38.11 17.30
CA VAL A 181 8.42 -37.14 16.24
C VAL A 181 9.72 -36.77 15.57
N ARG A 182 9.78 -36.98 14.25
CA ARG A 182 10.78 -36.38 13.36
C ARG A 182 10.12 -35.29 12.55
N MET A 183 10.64 -34.08 12.64
CA MET A 183 10.09 -32.93 11.94
C MET A 183 11.19 -32.16 11.21
N THR A 184 10.91 -31.70 10.00
CA THR A 184 11.77 -30.78 9.25
C THR A 184 11.11 -29.42 9.21
N VAL A 185 11.77 -28.44 9.83
CA VAL A 185 11.36 -27.03 9.82
C VAL A 185 12.19 -26.30 8.77
N THR A 186 11.56 -25.42 8.02
CA THR A 186 12.16 -24.59 6.97
C THR A 186 12.03 -23.12 7.35
N GLY A 187 13.13 -22.40 7.31
CA GLY A 187 13.19 -20.94 7.45
C GLY A 187 13.74 -20.31 6.18
N LEU A 188 13.36 -19.07 5.91
CA LEU A 188 13.83 -18.31 4.76
C LEU A 188 14.93 -17.32 5.17
N ARG A 189 16.06 -17.34 4.48
CA ARG A 189 17.10 -16.31 4.57
C ARG A 189 17.01 -15.38 3.37
N PHE A 190 17.03 -14.08 3.61
CA PHE A 190 17.14 -13.10 2.54
C PHE A 190 18.58 -13.05 2.03
N VAL A 191 18.75 -13.12 0.70
CA VAL A 191 20.05 -12.94 0.06
C VAL A 191 19.91 -11.80 -0.94
N PRO A 192 20.48 -10.62 -0.68
CA PRO A 192 20.44 -9.53 -1.65
C PRO A 192 21.09 -10.00 -2.95
N ASN A 193 20.32 -9.96 -4.02
CA ASN A 193 20.73 -10.47 -5.33
C ASN A 193 21.81 -9.53 -5.88
N ALA A 194 23.07 -9.97 -5.91
CA ALA A 194 24.20 -9.14 -6.39
C ALA A 194 24.15 -8.84 -7.91
N LYS A 195 23.07 -9.21 -8.62
CA LYS A 195 22.91 -9.07 -10.08
C LYS A 195 21.96 -7.98 -10.55
N GLU A 196 21.32 -7.21 -9.66
CA GLU A 196 20.43 -6.10 -10.03
C GLU A 196 20.98 -4.70 -9.67
N MET A 197 22.29 -4.60 -9.38
CA MET A 197 22.97 -3.33 -9.09
C MET A 197 24.12 -3.00 -10.06
N GLN A 198 24.03 -3.46 -11.32
CA GLN A 198 24.90 -3.00 -12.41
C GLN A 198 24.10 -2.67 -13.66
#